data_AF-A0A523DT71-F1
#
_entry.id   AF-A0A523DT71-F1
#
_cell.length_a   1.000
_cell.length_b   1.000
_cell.length_c   1.000
_cell.angle_alpha   90.00
_cell.angle_beta   90.00
_cell.angle_gamma   90.00
#
_symmetry.space_group_name_H-M   'P 1'
#
loop_
_entity.id
_entity.type
_entity.pdbx_description
1 polymer ?
#
loop_
_entity_poly.entity_id
_entity_poly.type
_entity_poly.pdbx_seq_one_letter_code
_entity_poly.pdbx_strand_id
1 'polypeptide(L)'
;MFSTAVSHPNGMVLSHDKRTLYVARIFHSIRPVVFDNTVWAIRLNDDGTPRRVEAKVVFRTGPDDTTDGMAIDVEGRLYVSSPRTGKIWRYDPESEETILIADGMPGVAGLTFGRRAFDPTSIYAVALYSGGLGGKVYRIPVGVEGRN
;
A
#
# COMPACT_ATOMS: atom_id res chain seq x y z
N MET A 1 9.85 17.75 -10.62
CA MET A 1 8.51 17.22 -10.29
C MET A 1 8.25 16.00 -11.16
N PHE A 2 7.77 14.87 -10.62
CA PHE A 2 7.62 13.61 -11.39
C PHE A 2 6.20 13.37 -11.93
N SER A 3 5.16 13.49 -11.10
CA SER A 3 3.75 13.33 -11.51
C SER A 3 2.80 14.14 -10.61
N THR A 4 1.61 14.45 -11.12
CA THR A 4 0.46 14.99 -10.36
C THR A 4 -0.81 14.20 -10.62
N ALA A 5 -0.70 12.95 -11.09
CA ALA A 5 -1.86 12.14 -11.45
C ALA A 5 -2.70 11.68 -10.25
N VAL A 6 -2.07 11.58 -9.07
CA VAL A 6 -2.71 11.15 -7.81
C VAL A 6 -2.56 12.29 -6.81
N SER A 7 -3.68 12.81 -6.31
CA SER A 7 -3.68 13.79 -5.24
C SER A 7 -3.54 13.10 -3.88
N HIS A 8 -2.98 13.79 -2.89
CA HIS A 8 -2.68 13.24 -1.56
C HIS A 8 -2.03 11.83 -1.61
N PRO A 9 -0.96 11.67 -2.42
CA PRO A 9 -0.31 10.37 -2.56
C PRO A 9 0.36 9.98 -1.25
N ASN A 10 0.42 8.68 -0.99
CA ASN A 10 1.12 8.14 0.16
C ASN A 10 2.06 7.01 -0.27
N GLY A 11 1.94 5.81 0.29
CA GLY A 11 2.77 4.67 -0.09
C GLY A 11 2.72 4.37 -1.59
N MET A 12 3.83 3.86 -2.11
CA MET A 12 3.97 3.52 -3.53
C MET A 12 4.89 2.33 -3.72
N VAL A 13 4.66 1.54 -4.77
CA VAL A 13 5.50 0.43 -5.22
C VAL A 13 5.50 0.33 -6.75
N LEU A 14 6.56 -0.22 -7.33
CA LEU A 14 6.62 -0.54 -8.76
C LEU A 14 6.13 -1.97 -9.00
N SER A 15 5.51 -2.22 -10.15
CA SER A 15 5.36 -3.56 -10.68
C SER A 15 6.73 -4.20 -10.97
N HIS A 16 6.78 -5.53 -11.00
CA HIS A 16 8.02 -6.29 -11.21
C HIS A 16 8.72 -5.99 -12.54
N ASP A 17 7.93 -5.72 -13.58
CA ASP A 17 8.41 -5.30 -14.90
C ASP A 17 8.75 -3.81 -14.98
N LYS A 18 8.53 -3.06 -13.89
CA LYS A 18 8.72 -1.61 -13.76
C LYS A 18 7.92 -0.78 -14.75
N ARG A 19 6.83 -1.32 -15.29
CA ARG A 19 5.94 -0.61 -16.24
C ARG A 19 4.75 0.06 -15.58
N THR A 20 4.53 -0.18 -14.29
CA THR A 20 3.43 0.39 -13.53
C THR A 20 3.92 0.89 -12.18
N LEU A 21 3.59 2.13 -11.83
CA LEU A 21 3.74 2.68 -10.48
C LEU A 21 2.37 2.62 -9.79
N TYR A 22 2.28 1.86 -8.71
CA TYR A 22 1.11 1.84 -7.84
C TYR A 22 1.27 2.87 -6.74
N VAL A 23 0.21 3.63 -6.46
CA VAL A 23 0.22 4.74 -5.49
C VAL A 23 -1.06 4.71 -4.66
N ALA A 24 -0.92 4.62 -3.35
CA ALA A 24 -2.00 4.81 -2.39
C ALA A 24 -2.42 6.28 -2.32
N ARG A 25 -3.73 6.52 -2.19
CA ARG A 25 -4.30 7.85 -1.93
C ARG A 25 -4.98 7.85 -0.58
N ILE A 26 -4.40 8.58 0.37
CA ILE A 26 -4.89 8.60 1.76
C ILE A 26 -6.06 9.56 1.98
N PHE A 27 -6.13 10.66 1.21
CA PHE A 27 -7.17 11.68 1.35
C PHE A 27 -7.84 12.01 0.02
N HIS A 28 -9.15 12.18 0.08
CA HIS A 28 -9.90 12.85 -0.97
C HIS A 28 -9.69 14.37 -0.87
N SER A 29 -9.80 14.90 0.36
CA SER A 29 -9.55 16.31 0.73
C SER A 29 -8.97 16.39 2.16
N ILE A 30 -8.18 17.43 2.45
CA ILE A 30 -7.68 17.74 3.81
C ILE A 30 -8.52 18.84 4.48
N ARG A 31 -9.31 19.61 3.72
CA ARG A 31 -10.15 20.70 4.25
C ARG A 31 -11.54 20.69 3.58
N PRO A 32 -12.57 20.07 4.19
CA PRO A 32 -12.50 19.23 5.39
C PRO A 32 -11.72 17.92 5.14
N VAL A 33 -11.30 17.25 6.21
CA VAL A 33 -10.64 15.94 6.10
C VAL A 33 -11.66 14.92 5.61
N VAL A 34 -11.41 14.38 4.42
CA VAL A 34 -12.16 13.27 3.82
C VAL A 34 -11.13 12.24 3.41
N PHE A 35 -11.19 11.07 4.04
CA PHE A 35 -10.31 9.95 3.73
C PHE A 35 -10.62 9.34 2.37
N ASP A 36 -9.61 8.70 1.78
CA ASP A 36 -9.75 7.95 0.54
C ASP A 36 -9.12 6.56 0.76
N ASN A 37 -9.65 5.59 0.05
CA ASN A 37 -9.37 4.17 0.21
C ASN A 37 -8.87 3.54 -1.10
N THR A 38 -8.41 4.37 -2.05
CA THR A 38 -8.02 3.94 -3.40
C THR A 38 -6.52 3.73 -3.56
N VAL A 39 -6.17 2.71 -4.35
CA VAL A 39 -4.86 2.56 -4.98
C VAL A 39 -4.98 2.83 -6.46
N TRP A 40 -4.10 3.68 -6.95
CA TRP A 40 -3.99 4.09 -8.34
C TRP A 40 -2.83 3.36 -9.01
N ALA A 41 -3.01 2.99 -10.27
CA ALA A 41 -1.94 2.54 -11.14
C ALA A 41 -1.64 3.62 -12.18
N ILE A 42 -0.36 3.98 -12.33
CA ILE A 42 0.13 4.90 -13.36
C ILE A 42 1.08 4.11 -14.27
N ARG A 43 0.76 4.01 -15.56
CA ARG A 43 1.65 3.39 -16.53
C ARG A 43 2.88 4.24 -16.77
N LEU A 44 4.03 3.60 -16.95
CA LEU A 44 5.31 4.24 -17.20
C LEU A 44 5.75 4.01 -18.65
N ASN A 45 6.46 4.99 -19.20
CA ASN A 45 7.24 4.85 -20.43
C ASN A 45 8.48 3.98 -20.21
N ASP A 46 9.14 3.56 -21.29
CA ASP A 46 10.40 2.80 -21.21
C ASP A 46 11.53 3.58 -20.54
N ASP A 47 11.47 4.92 -20.54
CA ASP A 47 12.38 5.81 -19.81
C ASP A 47 11.99 6.03 -18.34
N GLY A 48 10.94 5.37 -17.87
CA GLY A 48 10.42 5.46 -16.51
C GLY A 48 9.50 6.66 -16.25
N THR A 49 9.24 7.53 -17.22
CA THR A 49 8.36 8.70 -17.03
C THR A 49 6.88 8.30 -17.00
N PRO A 50 6.02 9.01 -16.24
CA PRO A 50 4.63 8.61 -16.05
C PRO A 50 3.72 9.04 -17.22
N ARG A 51 2.92 8.10 -17.73
CA ARG A 51 1.84 8.35 -18.69
C ARG A 51 0.57 8.80 -17.95
N ARG A 52 0.48 10.10 -17.64
CA ARG A 52 -0.59 10.66 -16.77
C ARG A 52 -2.01 10.34 -17.21
N VAL A 53 -2.30 10.31 -18.52
CA VAL A 53 -3.64 9.97 -19.06
C VAL A 53 -4.03 8.51 -18.81
N GLU A 54 -3.08 7.67 -18.41
CA GLU A 54 -3.28 6.24 -18.10
C GLU A 54 -3.32 5.98 -16.59
N ALA A 55 -3.46 7.02 -15.75
CA ALA A 55 -3.67 6.85 -14.32
C ALA A 55 -5.11 6.44 -14.02
N LYS A 56 -5.29 5.31 -13.32
CA LYS A 56 -6.62 4.79 -12.95
C LYS A 56 -6.63 4.14 -11.57
N VAL A 57 -7.78 4.16 -10.90
CA VAL A 57 -7.99 3.36 -9.70
C VAL A 57 -8.06 1.88 -10.11
N VAL A 58 -7.25 1.04 -9.48
CA VAL A 58 -7.25 -0.42 -9.70
C VAL A 58 -7.77 -1.20 -8.51
N PHE A 59 -7.70 -0.60 -7.32
CA PHE A 59 -8.04 -1.27 -6.08
C PHE A 59 -8.65 -0.28 -5.09
N ARG A 60 -9.62 -0.74 -4.30
CA ARG A 60 -10.17 -0.05 -3.14
C ARG A 60 -10.16 -1.00 -1.95
N THR A 61 -9.62 -0.54 -0.83
CA THR A 61 -9.80 -1.22 0.46
C THR A 61 -11.27 -1.08 0.91
N GLY A 62 -11.61 -1.53 2.12
CA GLY A 62 -12.96 -1.42 2.67
C GLY A 62 -13.48 0.04 2.74
N PRO A 63 -14.81 0.22 2.85
CA PRO A 63 -15.45 1.54 2.76
C PRO A 63 -15.03 2.52 3.86
N ASP A 64 -14.68 2.00 5.04
CA ASP A 64 -14.20 2.78 6.18
C ASP A 64 -12.66 2.87 6.24
N ASP A 65 -11.97 2.23 5.32
CA ASP A 65 -10.52 2.18 5.35
C ASP A 65 -9.89 3.47 4.80
N THR A 66 -8.59 3.52 4.96
CA THR A 66 -7.67 4.47 4.36
C THR A 66 -6.60 3.68 3.62
N THR A 67 -5.79 4.36 2.82
CA THR A 67 -4.56 3.75 2.29
C THR A 67 -3.34 4.57 2.72
N ASP A 68 -2.26 3.89 3.08
CA ASP A 68 -1.00 4.52 3.47
C ASP A 68 0.16 3.75 2.83
N GLY A 69 0.98 3.06 3.61
CA GLY A 69 2.10 2.25 3.15
C GLY A 69 1.69 1.09 2.26
N MET A 70 2.59 0.77 1.34
CA MET A 70 2.43 -0.31 0.38
C MET A 70 3.67 -1.21 0.36
N ALA A 71 3.45 -2.49 0.07
CA ALA A 71 4.49 -3.47 -0.23
C ALA A 71 4.05 -4.39 -1.37
N ILE A 72 4.98 -5.10 -2.00
CA ILE A 72 4.68 -6.04 -3.10
C ILE A 72 5.43 -7.35 -2.87
N ASP A 73 4.73 -8.47 -3.07
CA ASP A 73 5.35 -9.80 -2.99
C ASP A 73 5.95 -10.26 -4.33
N VAL A 74 6.63 -11.40 -4.35
CA VAL A 74 7.25 -11.96 -5.57
C VAL A 74 6.24 -12.37 -6.65
N GLU A 75 4.97 -12.56 -6.29
CA GLU A 75 3.88 -12.88 -7.22
C GLU A 75 3.26 -11.60 -7.84
N GLY A 76 3.59 -10.41 -7.32
CA GLY A 76 3.10 -9.14 -7.85
C GLY A 76 1.85 -8.62 -7.13
N ARG A 77 1.46 -9.25 -6.02
CA ARG A 77 0.32 -8.85 -5.21
C ARG A 77 0.72 -7.70 -4.30
N LEU A 78 -0.15 -6.70 -4.23
CA LEU A 78 0.03 -5.47 -3.47
C LEU A 78 -0.52 -5.66 -2.07
N TYR A 79 0.24 -5.25 -1.06
CA TYR A 79 -0.20 -5.15 0.32
C TYR A 79 -0.34 -3.69 0.72
N VAL A 80 -1.45 -3.32 1.35
CA VAL A 80 -1.80 -1.92 1.63
C VAL A 80 -2.31 -1.77 3.05
N SER A 81 -1.70 -0.87 3.82
CA SER A 81 -2.12 -0.58 5.20
C SER A 81 -3.20 0.49 5.26
N SER A 82 -4.11 0.34 6.21
CA SER A 82 -5.13 1.33 6.57
C SER A 82 -4.92 1.81 8.01
N PRO A 83 -4.28 2.98 8.23
CA PRO A 83 -4.11 3.53 9.57
C PRO A 83 -5.42 3.76 10.32
N ARG A 84 -6.49 4.14 9.60
CA ARG A 84 -7.79 4.47 10.19
C ARG A 84 -8.45 3.28 10.88
N THR A 85 -8.38 2.11 10.26
CA THR A 85 -9.07 0.90 10.73
C THR A 85 -8.14 -0.15 11.31
N GLY A 86 -6.82 0.00 11.11
CA GLY A 86 -5.83 -0.94 11.61
C GLY A 86 -5.70 -2.22 10.80
N LYS A 87 -6.10 -2.17 9.52
CA LYS A 87 -6.15 -3.31 8.60
C LYS A 87 -4.98 -3.30 7.61
N ILE A 88 -4.61 -4.48 7.15
CA ILE A 88 -3.75 -4.69 5.98
C ILE A 88 -4.52 -5.52 4.97
N TRP A 89 -4.65 -5.01 3.76
CA TRP A 89 -5.28 -5.69 2.64
C TRP A 89 -4.24 -6.20 1.66
N ARG A 90 -4.56 -7.28 0.94
CA ARG A 90 -3.85 -7.72 -0.26
C ARG A 90 -4.75 -7.57 -1.47
N TYR A 91 -4.21 -7.04 -2.55
CA TYR A 91 -4.81 -7.00 -3.88
C TYR A 91 -3.91 -7.71 -4.88
N ASP A 92 -4.48 -8.60 -5.69
CA ASP A 92 -3.79 -9.24 -6.80
C ASP A 92 -4.21 -8.55 -8.12
N PRO A 93 -3.30 -7.83 -8.81
CA PRO A 93 -3.62 -7.18 -10.08
C PRO A 93 -3.92 -8.14 -11.25
N GLU A 94 -3.53 -9.41 -11.15
CA GLU A 94 -3.76 -10.42 -12.20
C GLU A 94 -5.15 -11.04 -12.08
N SER A 95 -5.54 -11.46 -10.87
CA SER A 95 -6.85 -12.08 -10.60
C SER A 95 -7.94 -11.08 -10.19
N GLU A 96 -7.56 -9.83 -9.91
CA GLU A 96 -8.38 -8.81 -9.26
C GLU A 96 -8.87 -9.18 -7.84
N GLU A 97 -8.33 -10.25 -7.24
CA GLU A 97 -8.69 -10.70 -5.91
C GLU A 97 -8.29 -9.66 -4.85
N THR A 98 -9.19 -9.42 -3.90
CA THR A 98 -8.91 -8.64 -2.70
C THR A 98 -9.18 -9.49 -1.46
N ILE A 99 -8.20 -9.58 -0.56
CA ILE A 99 -8.36 -10.25 0.73
C ILE A 99 -7.87 -9.39 1.90
N LEU A 100 -8.53 -9.53 3.05
CA LEU A 100 -8.05 -8.98 4.32
C LEU A 100 -6.95 -9.91 4.87
N ILE A 101 -5.76 -9.39 5.07
CA ILE A 101 -4.60 -10.16 5.55
C ILE A 101 -4.49 -10.11 7.07
N ALA A 102 -4.68 -8.92 7.66
CA ALA A 102 -4.55 -8.71 9.08
C ALA A 102 -5.39 -7.52 9.55
N ASP A 103 -5.77 -7.52 10.82
CA ASP A 103 -6.55 -6.49 11.50
C ASP A 103 -6.04 -6.34 12.95
N GLY A 104 -6.61 -5.40 13.72
CA GLY A 104 -6.27 -5.19 15.13
C GLY A 104 -4.97 -4.42 15.33
N MET A 105 -4.52 -3.66 14.32
CA MET A 105 -3.30 -2.84 14.38
C MET A 105 -3.62 -1.36 14.19
N PRO A 106 -4.34 -0.69 15.13
CA PRO A 106 -4.67 0.73 15.01
C PRO A 106 -3.46 1.58 14.63
N GLY A 107 -3.61 2.47 13.65
CA GLY A 107 -2.55 3.35 13.19
C GLY A 107 -1.47 2.71 12.31
N VAL A 108 -1.65 1.46 11.83
CA VAL A 108 -0.71 0.81 10.90
C VAL A 108 -0.55 1.61 9.60
N ALA A 109 0.68 2.03 9.30
CA ALA A 109 0.94 3.03 8.26
C ALA A 109 2.08 2.67 7.31
N GLY A 110 3.17 2.05 7.75
CA GLY A 110 4.28 1.69 6.87
C GLY A 110 4.46 0.18 6.79
N LEU A 111 4.76 -0.34 5.61
CA LEU A 111 4.94 -1.77 5.35
C LEU A 111 6.28 -2.03 4.66
N THR A 112 6.97 -3.09 5.05
CA THR A 112 8.10 -3.63 4.28
C THR A 112 8.19 -5.13 4.49
N PHE A 113 8.63 -5.88 3.48
CA PHE A 113 8.94 -7.29 3.67
C PHE A 113 10.29 -7.47 4.36
N GLY A 114 10.41 -8.52 5.16
CA GLY A 114 11.69 -8.87 5.78
C GLY A 114 12.75 -9.21 4.73
N ARG A 115 14.01 -9.02 5.11
CA ARG A 115 15.18 -9.39 4.32
C ARG A 115 16.33 -9.79 5.24
N ARG A 116 17.27 -10.59 4.72
CA ARG A 116 18.48 -11.02 5.43
C ARG A 116 18.12 -11.70 6.75
N ALA A 117 18.41 -11.06 7.88
CA ALA A 117 18.10 -11.59 9.21
C ALA A 117 16.60 -11.51 9.56
N PHE A 118 15.82 -10.71 8.83
CA PHE A 118 14.36 -10.63 8.96
C PHE A 118 13.70 -11.64 8.02
N ASP A 119 12.60 -12.25 8.47
CA ASP A 119 11.89 -13.28 7.71
C ASP A 119 11.34 -12.74 6.39
N PRO A 120 11.80 -13.23 5.23
CA PRO A 120 11.40 -12.72 3.92
C PRO A 120 9.92 -12.98 3.60
N THR A 121 9.29 -13.92 4.30
CA THR A 121 7.87 -14.27 4.13
C THR A 121 6.94 -13.53 5.09
N SER A 122 7.47 -12.53 5.80
CA SER A 122 6.72 -11.68 6.72
C SER A 122 6.74 -10.22 6.26
N ILE A 123 5.61 -9.54 6.48
CA ILE A 123 5.53 -8.08 6.45
C ILE A 123 5.87 -7.54 7.84
N TYR A 124 6.78 -6.59 7.88
CA TYR A 124 7.07 -5.78 9.04
C TYR A 124 6.32 -4.45 8.89
N ALA A 125 5.42 -4.18 9.83
CA ALA A 125 4.52 -3.05 9.76
C ALA A 125 4.75 -2.10 10.94
N VAL A 126 4.78 -0.79 10.68
CA VAL A 126 4.85 0.24 11.72
C VAL A 126 3.48 0.84 11.95
N ALA A 127 3.10 1.00 13.22
CA ALA A 127 1.87 1.65 13.63
C ALA A 127 2.16 2.90 14.46
N LEU A 128 1.55 4.01 14.04
CA LEU A 128 1.82 5.36 14.55
C LEU A 128 1.29 5.58 15.98
N TYR A 129 0.12 5.03 16.29
CA TYR A 129 -0.56 5.19 17.58
C TYR A 129 -1.39 3.94 17.87
N SER A 130 -1.11 3.29 19.00
CA SER A 130 -1.67 1.96 19.28
C SER A 130 -2.34 1.88 20.65
N GLY A 131 -3.20 2.86 20.94
CA GLY A 131 -4.04 2.90 22.15
C GLY A 131 -3.28 3.11 23.47
N GLY A 132 -2.05 3.64 23.43
CA GLY A 132 -1.17 3.87 24.59
C GLY A 132 0.16 4.54 24.19
N LEU A 133 1.12 4.62 25.12
CA LEU A 133 2.44 5.24 24.91
C LEU A 133 3.23 4.55 23.78
N GLY A 134 3.40 5.25 22.66
CA GLY A 134 4.35 4.91 21.61
C GLY A 134 3.78 4.15 20.39
N GLY A 135 4.53 4.22 19.29
CA GLY A 135 4.28 3.39 18.11
C GLY A 135 4.62 1.92 18.35
N LYS A 136 4.03 1.03 17.54
CA LYS A 136 4.31 -0.42 17.55
C LYS A 136 4.94 -0.86 16.23
N VAL A 137 5.74 -1.92 16.29
CA VAL A 137 6.20 -2.64 15.11
C VAL A 137 5.63 -4.05 15.18
N TYR A 138 4.94 -4.46 14.13
CA TYR A 138 4.35 -5.78 13.98
C TYR A 138 5.16 -6.60 12.97
N ARG A 139 5.21 -7.91 13.18
CA ARG A 139 5.60 -8.89 12.16
C ARG A 139 4.37 -9.72 11.82
N ILE A 140 3.97 -9.70 10.56
CA ILE A 140 2.81 -10.41 10.02
C ILE A 140 3.32 -11.47 9.03
N PRO A 141 3.31 -12.77 9.39
CA PRO A 141 3.62 -13.83 8.45
C PRO A 141 2.57 -13.88 7.34
N VAL A 142 3.00 -13.83 6.09
CA VAL A 142 2.12 -13.93 4.91
C VAL A 142 2.43 -15.13 4.02
N GLY A 143 3.51 -15.86 4.30
CA GLY A 143 3.84 -17.13 3.66
C GLY A 143 4.41 -17.01 2.24
N VAL A 144 4.58 -15.78 1.75
CA VAL A 144 5.15 -15.46 0.43
C VAL A 144 6.25 -14.43 0.58
N GLU A 145 7.33 -14.58 -0.19
CA GLU A 145 8.46 -13.66 -0.15
C GLU A 145 8.12 -12.26 -0.71
N GLY A 146 8.73 -11.24 -0.12
CA GLY A 146 8.70 -9.88 -0.66
C GLY A 146 9.65 -9.63 -1.83
N ARG A 147 9.30 -8.67 -2.70
CA ARG A 147 10.17 -8.24 -3.81
C ARG A 147 10.69 -6.80 -3.65
N ASN A 148 11.82 -6.51 -4.31
CA ASN A 148 12.50 -5.20 -4.38
C ASN A 148 11.76 -4.25 -5.32
#